data_AF-L1P315-F1
#
_entry.id   AF-L1P315-F1
#
_cell.length_a   1.000
_cell.length_b   1.000
_cell.length_c   1.000
_cell.angle_alpha   90.00
_cell.angle_beta   90.00
_cell.angle_gamma   90.00
#
_symmetry.space_group_name_H-M   'P 1'
#
loop_
_entity.id
_entity.type
_entity.pdbx_description
1 polymer ?
#
loop_
_entity_poly.entity_id
_entity_poly.type
_entity_poly.pdbx_seq_one_letter_code
_entity_poly.pdbx_strand_id
1 'polypeptide(L)'
;MKAYLALISAAALALSACGDNKPAETPAAPPAASAEAAPASAASEAEPAAPAASEAAPAASAEAPAAAAGACETVVESDDMMNFNTKELVIDKTNCKEFKVTLKHTGKMPKTAMGHNIVISKAEDTQAVIKDGAGAGADGDYVKAGDTRVIAHTKLIGGGEETSVTVDTSKFADGGKYEFYCSFPAHSAQMLGHITLK
;
A
#
# COMPACT_ATOMS: atom_id res chain seq x y z
N MET A 1 -28.75 47.77 6.47
CA MET A 1 -29.99 47.82 7.26
C MET A 1 -31.02 46.84 6.67
N LYS A 2 -31.20 45.69 7.33
CA LYS A 2 -32.26 44.66 7.19
C LYS A 2 -31.80 43.51 8.09
N ALA A 3 -32.04 43.61 9.40
CA ALA A 3 -33.29 43.28 10.09
C ALA A 3 -33.35 41.78 10.42
N TYR A 4 -33.32 41.48 11.72
CA TYR A 4 -33.21 40.14 12.28
C TYR A 4 -34.49 39.32 12.11
N LEU A 5 -34.34 38.00 12.05
CA LEU A 5 -35.22 37.09 12.80
C LEU A 5 -34.45 35.80 13.11
N ALA A 6 -34.12 35.58 14.38
CA ALA A 6 -33.56 34.32 14.86
C ALA A 6 -34.69 33.46 15.43
N LEU A 7 -34.75 32.18 15.05
CA LEU A 7 -35.62 31.20 15.69
C LEU A 7 -34.77 30.20 16.47
N ILE A 8 -34.69 30.42 17.77
CA ILE A 8 -34.11 29.48 18.74
C ILE A 8 -35.19 28.44 19.03
N SER A 9 -34.96 27.18 18.61
CA SER A 9 -35.76 26.04 19.07
C SER A 9 -34.98 25.32 20.18
N ALA A 10 -35.62 25.09 21.32
CA ALA A 10 -35.00 24.57 22.53
C ALA A 10 -35.82 23.43 23.14
N ALA A 11 -35.13 22.55 23.89
CA ALA A 11 -35.65 21.31 24.48
C ALA A 11 -36.04 20.22 23.45
N ALA A 12 -35.88 18.93 23.72
CA ALA A 12 -35.80 18.28 25.03
C ALA A 12 -34.58 17.38 25.26
N LEU A 13 -34.19 17.28 26.53
CA LEU A 13 -33.30 16.23 27.05
C LEU A 13 -34.12 14.98 27.36
N ALA A 14 -33.63 13.81 26.95
CA ALA A 14 -34.17 12.51 27.35
C ALA A 14 -33.02 11.57 27.71
N LEU A 15 -32.47 11.74 28.92
CA LEU A 15 -31.47 10.83 29.48
C LEU A 15 -32.18 9.65 30.16
N SER A 16 -32.11 8.46 29.56
CA SER A 16 -32.61 7.22 30.16
C SER A 16 -31.47 6.21 30.26
N ALA A 17 -31.04 5.93 31.48
CA ALA A 17 -29.99 4.97 31.78
C ALA A 17 -30.45 4.09 32.97
N CYS A 18 -30.84 2.86 32.65
CA CYS A 18 -30.89 1.74 33.60
C CYS A 18 -30.12 0.59 32.96
N GLY A 19 -29.10 0.09 33.64
CA GLY A 19 -28.30 -1.04 33.17
C GLY A 19 -28.51 -2.24 34.08
N ASP A 20 -28.67 -3.42 33.49
CA ASP A 20 -28.63 -4.69 34.19
C ASP A 20 -27.27 -5.35 33.94
N ASN A 21 -26.49 -5.52 35.02
CA ASN A 21 -25.14 -6.05 34.98
C ASN A 21 -25.13 -7.48 35.57
N LYS A 22 -24.81 -8.48 34.74
CA LYS A 22 -24.65 -9.87 35.19
C LYS A 22 -23.44 -10.56 34.55
N PRO A 23 -22.27 -10.58 35.23
CA PRO A 23 -21.10 -11.36 34.81
C PRO A 23 -21.03 -12.72 35.50
N ALA A 24 -20.92 -13.80 34.73
CA ALA A 24 -20.44 -15.15 35.12
C ALA A 24 -20.34 -16.01 33.83
N GLU A 25 -19.36 -16.89 33.62
CA GLU A 25 -18.11 -17.15 34.36
C GLU A 25 -17.11 -17.84 33.42
N THR A 26 -15.80 -17.74 33.70
CA THR A 26 -14.76 -18.49 32.97
C THR A 26 -14.25 -19.66 33.82
N PRO A 27 -14.47 -20.92 33.43
CA PRO A 27 -13.85 -22.06 34.09
C PRO A 27 -12.33 -22.05 33.86
N ALA A 28 -11.54 -22.05 34.93
CA ALA A 28 -10.09 -22.14 34.87
C ALA A 28 -9.61 -23.61 34.71
N ALA A 29 -8.44 -23.80 34.11
CA ALA A 29 -7.78 -25.10 34.02
C ALA A 29 -7.01 -25.44 35.31
N PRO A 30 -7.11 -26.69 35.77
CA PRO A 30 -5.93 -27.41 36.30
C PRO A 30 -5.96 -28.92 35.96
N PRO A 31 -4.95 -29.72 36.34
CA PRO A 31 -3.50 -29.50 36.27
C PRO A 31 -2.84 -30.61 35.40
N ALA A 32 -1.56 -30.95 35.63
CA ALA A 32 -0.79 -31.89 34.81
C ALA A 32 -0.59 -33.29 35.44
N ALA A 33 -0.07 -34.21 34.60
CA ALA A 33 0.88 -35.30 34.89
C ALA A 33 0.44 -36.79 34.83
N SER A 34 1.15 -37.52 33.95
CA SER A 34 1.73 -38.87 34.11
C SER A 34 0.91 -40.17 33.92
N ALA A 35 1.47 -41.03 33.05
CA ALA A 35 1.40 -42.51 33.00
C ALA A 35 0.01 -43.16 32.69
N GLU A 36 -0.14 -44.29 31.98
CA GLU A 36 0.76 -45.19 31.21
C GLU A 36 -0.13 -46.13 30.32
N ALA A 37 0.31 -46.99 29.39
CA ALA A 37 1.62 -47.44 28.89
C ALA A 37 1.54 -47.82 27.38
N ALA A 38 2.42 -48.72 26.90
CA ALA A 38 2.38 -49.38 25.58
C ALA A 38 2.35 -50.93 25.74
N PRO A 39 2.29 -51.74 24.65
CA PRO A 39 3.53 -52.09 23.93
C PRO A 39 3.43 -52.42 22.41
N ALA A 40 4.56 -52.24 21.71
CA ALA A 40 5.09 -53.00 20.54
C ALA A 40 4.25 -53.14 19.23
N SER A 41 4.81 -53.32 18.03
CA SER A 41 6.17 -53.69 17.53
C SER A 41 6.45 -52.90 16.23
N ALA A 42 7.60 -52.24 15.98
CA ALA A 42 8.93 -52.76 15.57
C ALA A 42 8.92 -53.70 14.34
N ALA A 43 9.79 -53.61 13.32
CA ALA A 43 10.92 -52.68 12.99
C ALA A 43 10.73 -52.15 11.53
N SER A 44 11.65 -51.56 10.73
CA SER A 44 13.13 -51.35 10.66
C SER A 44 13.36 -50.08 9.81
N GLU A 45 14.36 -49.20 9.95
CA GLU A 45 15.84 -49.30 9.79
C GLU A 45 16.31 -49.84 8.41
N ALA A 46 17.25 -49.20 7.68
CA ALA A 46 18.14 -48.07 8.04
C ALA A 46 18.54 -47.14 6.85
N GLU A 47 19.14 -45.99 7.21
CA GLU A 47 19.96 -45.11 6.36
C GLU A 47 21.30 -45.80 5.98
N PRO A 48 22.15 -45.24 5.08
CA PRO A 48 23.15 -44.29 5.60
C PRO A 48 23.67 -43.18 4.65
N ALA A 49 24.03 -42.07 5.27
CA ALA A 49 25.20 -41.21 5.01
C ALA A 49 25.23 -40.28 3.79
N ALA A 50 25.44 -38.99 4.10
CA ALA A 50 25.99 -37.99 3.19
C ALA A 50 27.51 -38.21 2.94
N PRO A 51 28.12 -37.40 2.06
CA PRO A 51 29.33 -36.73 2.51
C PRO A 51 29.50 -35.26 2.06
N ALA A 52 30.38 -34.58 2.81
CA ALA A 52 31.23 -33.45 2.43
C ALA A 52 30.60 -32.08 2.07
N ALA A 53 31.19 -31.06 2.69
CA ALA A 53 30.94 -29.65 2.40
C ALA A 53 31.57 -29.19 1.07
N SER A 54 31.05 -28.07 0.55
CA SER A 54 31.73 -27.26 -0.46
C SER A 54 31.47 -25.78 -0.15
N GLU A 55 32.51 -24.96 -0.14
CA GLU A 55 32.36 -23.50 -0.09
C GLU A 55 31.85 -22.98 -1.44
N ALA A 56 30.84 -22.11 -1.40
CA ALA A 56 30.39 -21.32 -2.54
C ALA A 56 30.04 -19.91 -2.07
N ALA A 57 30.40 -18.91 -2.88
CA ALA A 57 30.27 -17.50 -2.54
C ALA A 57 28.80 -17.04 -2.40
N PRO A 58 28.52 -15.96 -1.65
CA PRO A 58 27.16 -15.41 -1.55
C PRO A 58 26.65 -14.96 -2.93
N ALA A 59 25.57 -15.59 -3.38
CA ALA A 59 24.86 -15.20 -4.59
C ALA A 59 24.11 -13.88 -4.34
N ALA A 60 24.72 -12.77 -4.74
CA ALA A 60 24.06 -11.47 -4.77
C ALA A 60 22.93 -11.49 -5.82
N SER A 61 21.68 -11.54 -5.38
CA SER A 61 20.51 -11.42 -6.27
C SER A 61 20.43 -9.99 -6.80
N ALA A 62 20.96 -9.79 -8.00
CA ALA A 62 20.95 -8.52 -8.73
C ALA A 62 19.93 -8.56 -9.87
N GLU A 63 18.64 -8.53 -9.51
CA GLU A 63 17.52 -8.31 -10.42
C GLU A 63 16.85 -6.97 -10.05
N ALA A 64 16.46 -6.11 -10.97
CA ALA A 64 16.92 -5.89 -12.35
C ALA A 64 16.62 -4.41 -12.69
N PRO A 65 17.34 -3.76 -13.63
CA PRO A 65 16.98 -2.40 -14.04
C PRO A 65 15.63 -2.41 -14.78
N ALA A 66 14.60 -1.85 -14.15
CA ALA A 66 13.29 -1.64 -14.78
C ALA A 66 13.45 -0.81 -16.07
N ALA A 67 12.70 -1.17 -17.11
CA ALA A 67 13.04 -0.79 -18.48
C ALA A 67 12.87 0.71 -18.77
N ALA A 68 13.83 1.27 -19.53
CA ALA A 68 13.66 2.56 -20.18
C ALA A 68 12.65 2.44 -21.33
N ALA A 69 11.41 2.86 -21.08
CA ALA A 69 10.36 2.96 -22.08
C ALA A 69 10.36 4.38 -22.67
N GLY A 70 10.80 4.54 -23.91
CA GLY A 70 10.98 5.85 -24.53
C GLY A 70 12.00 6.75 -23.78
N ALA A 71 12.04 8.03 -24.14
CA ALA A 71 12.78 9.04 -23.39
C ALA A 71 11.95 9.68 -22.26
N CYS A 72 10.61 9.64 -22.40
CA CYS A 72 9.66 10.42 -21.61
C CYS A 72 8.47 9.58 -21.11
N GLU A 73 8.64 8.27 -20.95
CA GLU A 73 7.65 7.44 -20.27
C GLU A 73 8.32 6.37 -19.38
N THR A 74 7.50 5.62 -18.65
CA THR A 74 7.94 4.51 -17.82
C THR A 74 6.79 3.53 -17.60
N VAL A 75 7.13 2.29 -17.23
CA VAL A 75 6.20 1.25 -16.83
C VAL A 75 6.56 0.77 -15.43
N VAL A 76 5.65 1.00 -14.49
CA VAL A 76 5.70 0.44 -13.14
C VAL A 76 4.73 -0.74 -13.08
N GLU A 77 5.18 -1.83 -12.46
CA GLU A 77 4.34 -3.01 -12.22
C GLU A 77 4.08 -3.16 -10.73
N SER A 78 2.87 -3.60 -10.38
CA SER A 78 2.43 -3.87 -9.02
C SER A 78 1.82 -5.27 -8.87
N ASP A 79 2.03 -5.89 -7.71
CA ASP A 79 1.70 -7.30 -7.49
C ASP A 79 0.68 -7.54 -6.36
N ASP A 80 0.24 -8.79 -6.22
CA ASP A 80 -0.63 -9.25 -5.12
C ASP A 80 0.05 -9.20 -3.72
N MET A 81 1.32 -8.78 -3.64
CA MET A 81 2.16 -8.73 -2.43
C MET A 81 2.49 -7.29 -1.98
N MET A 82 1.80 -6.28 -2.53
CA MET A 82 2.00 -4.86 -2.23
C MET A 82 3.41 -4.34 -2.55
N ASN A 83 4.00 -4.78 -3.66
CA ASN A 83 5.22 -4.21 -4.21
C ASN A 83 4.94 -3.32 -5.42
N PHE A 84 5.84 -2.34 -5.64
CA PHE A 84 6.16 -1.87 -6.98
C PHE A 84 7.48 -2.53 -7.42
N ASN A 85 7.62 -2.84 -8.71
CA ASN A 85 8.85 -3.37 -9.31
C ASN A 85 10.04 -2.40 -9.30
N THR A 86 9.85 -1.13 -8.92
CA THR A 86 10.89 -0.14 -8.71
C THR A 86 10.65 0.69 -7.44
N LYS A 87 11.73 1.26 -6.89
CA LYS A 87 11.70 2.28 -5.82
C LYS A 87 12.16 3.67 -6.30
N GLU A 88 12.54 3.80 -7.57
CA GLU A 88 12.94 5.06 -8.20
C GLU A 88 12.20 5.25 -9.53
N LEU A 89 11.72 6.47 -9.77
CA LEU A 89 11.39 6.97 -11.11
C LEU A 89 12.34 8.10 -11.49
N VAL A 90 12.81 8.09 -12.73
CA VAL A 90 13.69 9.13 -13.27
C VAL A 90 12.92 9.94 -14.30
N ILE A 91 12.79 11.25 -14.07
CA ILE A 91 12.11 12.18 -14.98
C ILE A 91 13.13 13.19 -15.50
N ASP A 92 13.44 13.14 -16.80
CA ASP A 92 14.27 14.11 -17.50
C ASP A 92 13.43 15.34 -17.86
N LYS A 93 13.44 16.36 -17.00
CA LYS A 93 12.76 17.65 -17.23
C LYS A 93 13.40 18.43 -18.38
N THR A 94 14.68 18.21 -18.65
CA THR A 94 15.44 18.91 -19.69
C THR A 94 14.95 18.56 -21.09
N ASN A 95 14.63 17.28 -21.33
CA ASN A 95 14.19 16.76 -22.62
C ASN A 95 12.67 16.48 -22.68
N CYS A 96 12.01 16.23 -21.55
CA CYS A 96 10.58 15.92 -21.49
C CYS A 96 9.76 17.06 -20.88
N LYS A 97 8.83 17.62 -21.67
CA LYS A 97 7.80 18.57 -21.17
C LYS A 97 6.65 17.85 -20.47
N GLU A 98 6.35 16.64 -20.93
CA GLU A 98 5.38 15.73 -20.35
C GLU A 98 6.07 14.39 -20.15
N PHE A 99 5.74 13.70 -19.06
CA PHE A 99 6.26 12.38 -18.75
C PHE A 99 5.09 11.43 -18.45
N LYS A 100 5.05 10.24 -19.08
CA LYS A 100 3.94 9.29 -18.92
C LYS A 100 4.34 8.13 -17.99
N VAL A 101 3.60 7.94 -16.91
CA VAL A 101 3.72 6.78 -16.01
C VAL A 101 2.60 5.81 -16.33
N THR A 102 2.95 4.58 -16.75
CA THR A 102 2.01 3.48 -16.93
C THR A 102 2.10 2.55 -15.72
N LEU A 103 0.98 2.22 -15.10
CA LEU A 103 0.87 1.25 -14.00
C LEU A 103 0.19 -0.02 -14.52
N LYS A 104 0.78 -1.18 -14.26
CA LYS A 104 0.19 -2.50 -14.57
C LYS A 104 0.08 -3.33 -13.31
N HIS A 105 -1.04 -4.01 -13.09
CA HIS A 105 -1.20 -4.92 -11.96
C HIS A 105 -1.00 -6.37 -12.44
N THR A 106 0.14 -6.98 -12.11
CA THR A 106 0.53 -8.34 -12.56
C THR A 106 -0.10 -9.46 -11.74
N GLY A 107 -0.55 -9.13 -10.51
CA GLY A 107 -1.39 -9.99 -9.66
C GLY A 107 -2.80 -10.27 -10.22
N LYS A 108 -3.66 -10.86 -9.38
CA LYS A 108 -4.99 -11.40 -9.75
C LYS A 108 -6.13 -10.94 -8.83
N MET A 109 -5.84 -10.28 -7.71
CA MET A 109 -6.87 -9.83 -6.79
C MET A 109 -7.65 -8.61 -7.32
N PRO A 110 -8.95 -8.47 -7.02
CA PRO A 110 -9.77 -7.35 -7.52
C PRO A 110 -9.42 -6.03 -6.80
N LYS A 111 -9.66 -4.89 -7.47
CA LYS A 111 -9.28 -3.54 -6.97
C LYS A 111 -9.87 -3.16 -5.60
N THR A 112 -10.89 -3.87 -5.14
CA THR A 112 -11.57 -3.67 -3.85
C THR A 112 -10.88 -4.39 -2.68
N ALA A 113 -9.99 -5.35 -2.96
CA ALA A 113 -9.23 -6.12 -1.98
C ALA A 113 -7.71 -5.87 -2.09
N MET A 114 -7.21 -5.73 -3.31
CA MET A 114 -5.83 -5.36 -3.63
C MET A 114 -5.87 -4.31 -4.74
N GLY A 115 -6.24 -3.08 -4.38
CA GLY A 115 -6.28 -1.96 -5.33
C GLY A 115 -4.94 -1.25 -5.37
N HIS A 116 -4.42 -1.02 -6.57
CA HIS A 116 -3.16 -0.28 -6.78
C HIS A 116 -3.36 0.94 -7.65
N ASN A 117 -2.76 2.06 -7.23
CA ASN A 117 -2.63 3.29 -7.99
C ASN A 117 -1.19 3.81 -7.87
N ILE A 118 -0.85 4.83 -8.66
CA ILE A 118 0.29 5.70 -8.41
C ILE A 118 -0.24 7.09 -8.14
N VAL A 119 0.12 7.66 -7.00
CA VAL A 119 -0.07 9.06 -6.62
C VAL A 119 1.31 9.71 -6.52
N ILE A 120 1.46 10.91 -7.07
CA ILE A 120 2.70 11.68 -7.02
C ILE A 120 2.46 12.98 -6.24
N SER A 121 3.26 13.22 -5.21
CA SER A 121 3.30 14.48 -4.45
C SER A 121 4.73 14.84 -4.06
N LYS A 122 4.91 15.97 -3.38
CA LYS A 122 6.14 16.17 -2.59
C LYS A 122 6.23 15.13 -1.48
N ALA A 123 7.45 14.80 -1.06
CA ALA A 123 7.72 13.93 0.09
C ALA A 123 7.15 14.50 1.42
N GLU A 124 7.15 15.82 1.58
CA GLU A 124 6.60 16.49 2.77
C GLU A 124 5.06 16.40 2.87
N ASP A 125 4.38 16.19 1.75
CA ASP A 125 2.92 16.13 1.65
C ASP A 125 2.37 14.69 1.73
N THR A 126 3.16 13.67 1.37
CA THR A 126 2.75 12.27 1.18
C THR A 126 1.83 11.73 2.28
N GLN A 127 2.24 11.82 3.54
CA GLN A 127 1.46 11.29 4.68
C GLN A 127 0.12 12.02 4.87
N ALA A 128 0.05 13.30 4.53
CA ALA A 128 -1.16 14.10 4.63
C ALA A 128 -2.12 13.86 3.44
N VAL A 129 -1.58 13.59 2.25
CA VAL A 129 -2.34 13.16 1.06
C VAL A 129 -2.96 11.79 1.27
N ILE A 130 -2.19 10.79 1.73
CA ILE A 130 -2.70 9.43 2.02
C ILE A 130 -3.82 9.47 3.05
N LYS A 131 -3.61 10.20 4.16
CA LYS A 131 -4.61 10.35 5.23
C LYS A 131 -5.91 10.98 4.74
N ASP A 132 -5.82 12.04 3.94
CA ASP A 132 -6.99 12.73 3.41
C ASP A 132 -7.68 11.94 2.27
N GLY A 133 -6.91 11.21 1.46
CA GLY A 133 -7.39 10.38 0.36
C GLY A 133 -8.14 9.12 0.81
N ALA A 134 -7.87 8.62 2.02
CA ALA A 134 -8.59 7.49 2.62
C ALA A 134 -10.12 7.72 2.67
N GLY A 135 -10.56 8.97 2.83
CA GLY A 135 -11.98 9.35 2.83
C GLY A 135 -12.67 9.37 1.45
N ALA A 136 -11.91 9.27 0.35
CA ALA A 136 -12.44 9.23 -1.01
C ALA A 136 -12.86 7.82 -1.46
N GLY A 137 -12.33 6.77 -0.81
CA GLY A 137 -12.64 5.37 -1.12
C GLY A 137 -12.18 4.91 -2.51
N ALA A 138 -12.54 3.67 -2.87
CA ALA A 138 -12.13 3.03 -4.13
C ALA A 138 -12.79 3.60 -5.40
N ASP A 139 -13.81 4.46 -5.25
CA ASP A 139 -14.47 5.19 -6.35
C ASP A 139 -13.83 6.57 -6.62
N GLY A 140 -13.21 7.17 -5.59
CA GLY A 140 -12.34 8.34 -5.72
C GLY A 140 -10.86 7.97 -5.85
N ASP A 141 -10.54 6.75 -6.29
CA ASP A 141 -9.18 6.20 -6.43
C ASP A 141 -8.30 6.32 -5.17
N TYR A 142 -8.87 6.42 -3.97
CA TYR A 142 -8.20 6.82 -2.71
C TYR A 142 -7.39 8.12 -2.82
N VAL A 143 -7.86 9.07 -3.62
CA VAL A 143 -7.30 10.43 -3.76
C VAL A 143 -8.39 11.45 -3.46
N LYS A 144 -8.10 12.42 -2.60
CA LYS A 144 -9.03 13.49 -2.26
C LYS A 144 -9.30 14.38 -3.48
N ALA A 145 -10.57 14.50 -3.86
CA ALA A 145 -10.97 15.32 -5.00
C ALA A 145 -10.51 16.78 -4.83
N GLY A 146 -9.74 17.28 -5.81
CA GLY A 146 -9.20 18.64 -5.80
C GLY A 146 -8.00 18.88 -4.88
N ASP A 147 -7.31 17.83 -4.41
CA ASP A 147 -6.12 17.97 -3.58
C ASP A 147 -4.94 18.60 -4.33
N THR A 148 -4.62 19.86 -4.03
CA THR A 148 -3.56 20.62 -4.69
C THR A 148 -2.14 20.15 -4.36
N ARG A 149 -1.97 19.18 -3.46
CA ARG A 149 -0.67 18.53 -3.17
C ARG A 149 -0.36 17.40 -4.17
N VAL A 150 -1.37 16.88 -4.85
CA VAL A 150 -1.24 15.82 -5.84
C VAL A 150 -0.86 16.42 -7.20
N ILE A 151 0.32 16.07 -7.66
CA ILE A 151 0.91 16.55 -8.92
C ILE A 151 0.27 15.81 -10.10
N ALA A 152 0.10 14.49 -9.93
CA ALA A 152 -0.55 13.56 -10.85
C ALA A 152 -0.97 12.30 -10.07
N HIS A 153 -2.01 11.61 -10.53
CA HIS A 153 -2.32 10.25 -10.07
C HIS A 153 -2.96 9.41 -11.19
N THR A 154 -2.81 8.09 -11.09
CA THR A 154 -3.56 7.14 -11.92
C THR A 154 -4.94 6.86 -11.32
N LYS A 155 -5.77 6.10 -12.05
CA LYS A 155 -6.90 5.38 -11.45
C LYS A 155 -6.40 4.26 -10.53
N LEU A 156 -7.29 3.78 -9.67
CA LEU A 156 -7.13 2.55 -8.89
C LEU A 156 -7.53 1.33 -9.74
N ILE A 157 -6.59 0.42 -9.94
CA ILE A 157 -6.74 -0.80 -10.73
C ILE A 157 -6.56 -2.08 -9.88
N GLY A 158 -7.06 -3.20 -10.39
CA GLY A 158 -6.87 -4.55 -9.83
C GLY A 158 -6.14 -5.48 -10.79
N GLY A 159 -5.93 -6.73 -10.37
CA GLY A 159 -5.15 -7.74 -11.09
C GLY A 159 -5.56 -7.96 -12.54
N GLY A 160 -4.58 -7.86 -13.45
CA GLY A 160 -4.74 -8.00 -14.89
C GLY A 160 -5.09 -6.69 -15.63
N GLU A 161 -5.33 -5.59 -14.93
CA GLU A 161 -5.61 -4.28 -15.53
C GLU A 161 -4.32 -3.45 -15.72
N GLU A 162 -4.38 -2.44 -16.61
CA GLU A 162 -3.40 -1.37 -16.67
C GLU A 162 -4.06 0.01 -16.77
N THR A 163 -3.31 1.04 -16.38
CA THR A 163 -3.71 2.44 -16.47
C THR A 163 -2.49 3.32 -16.68
N SER A 164 -2.66 4.60 -17.03
CA SER A 164 -1.55 5.54 -17.10
C SER A 164 -1.96 6.96 -16.73
N VAL A 165 -0.97 7.77 -16.36
CA VAL A 165 -1.10 9.21 -16.15
C VAL A 165 0.07 9.93 -16.82
N THR A 166 -0.23 11.05 -17.48
CA THR A 166 0.78 11.98 -18.00
C THR A 166 0.94 13.14 -17.03
N VAL A 167 2.18 13.45 -16.65
CA VAL A 167 2.53 14.59 -15.78
C VAL A 167 3.31 15.64 -16.57
N ASP A 168 2.83 16.87 -16.53
CA ASP A 168 3.58 18.07 -16.96
C ASP A 168 4.79 18.25 -16.04
N THR A 169 5.99 18.21 -16.62
CA THR A 169 7.25 18.22 -15.84
C THR A 169 7.56 19.58 -15.23
N SER A 170 6.90 20.66 -15.67
CA SER A 170 7.02 21.99 -15.08
C SER A 170 6.44 22.08 -13.66
N LYS A 171 5.59 21.11 -13.26
CA LYS A 171 5.08 20.99 -11.89
C LYS A 171 6.14 20.60 -10.86
N PHE A 172 7.28 20.05 -11.30
CA PHE A 172 8.39 19.70 -10.42
C PHE A 172 9.35 20.89 -10.27
N ALA A 173 9.54 21.39 -9.06
CA ALA A 173 10.52 22.43 -8.75
C ALA A 173 11.94 21.85 -8.72
N ASP A 174 12.93 22.62 -9.16
CA ASP A 174 14.33 22.21 -9.17
C ASP A 174 14.86 22.04 -7.74
N GLY A 175 15.53 20.92 -7.47
CA GLY A 175 15.94 20.52 -6.12
C GLY A 175 14.78 20.08 -5.19
N GLY A 176 13.53 20.05 -5.68
CA GLY A 176 12.39 19.54 -4.92
C GLY A 176 12.46 18.04 -4.69
N LYS A 177 11.89 17.58 -3.56
CA LYS A 177 11.83 16.15 -3.19
C LYS A 177 10.43 15.61 -3.42
N TYR A 178 10.34 14.57 -4.24
CA TYR A 178 9.08 14.01 -4.73
C TYR A 178 9.05 12.50 -4.54
N GLU A 179 7.86 11.99 -4.27
CA GLU A 179 7.59 10.57 -4.04
C GLU A 179 6.45 10.10 -4.95
N PHE A 180 6.50 8.82 -5.32
CA PHE A 180 5.40 8.10 -5.94
C PHE A 180 4.99 6.95 -5.03
N TYR A 181 3.70 6.77 -4.79
CA TYR A 181 3.18 5.78 -3.85
C TYR A 181 1.78 5.29 -4.21
N CYS A 182 1.41 4.13 -3.68
CA CYS A 182 0.03 3.66 -3.66
C CYS A 182 -0.71 4.28 -2.46
N SER A 183 -1.86 4.92 -2.67
CA SER A 183 -2.67 5.53 -1.60
C SER A 183 -3.81 4.64 -1.09
N PHE A 184 -3.96 3.42 -1.63
CA PHE A 184 -4.85 2.41 -1.05
C PHE A 184 -4.45 2.14 0.42
N PRO A 185 -5.41 1.95 1.35
CA PRO A 185 -5.13 1.87 2.78
C PRO A 185 -3.98 0.93 3.14
N ALA A 186 -3.01 1.46 3.90
CA ALA A 186 -1.76 0.83 4.35
C ALA A 186 -0.74 0.41 3.26
N HIS A 187 -1.07 0.38 1.96
CA HIS A 187 -0.15 -0.07 0.91
C HIS A 187 1.12 0.79 0.80
N SER A 188 1.03 2.09 1.09
CA SER A 188 2.15 3.06 1.07
C SER A 188 3.33 2.69 1.98
N ALA A 189 3.16 1.76 2.93
CA ALA A 189 4.25 1.29 3.79
C ALA A 189 5.30 0.45 3.03
N GLN A 190 4.93 -0.15 1.90
CA GLN A 190 5.82 -0.90 1.00
C GLN A 190 5.82 -0.32 -0.42
N MET A 191 4.67 0.16 -0.88
CA MET A 191 4.46 0.79 -2.19
C MET A 191 4.74 2.29 -2.14
N LEU A 192 5.99 2.64 -1.87
CA LEU A 192 6.52 4.01 -1.95
C LEU A 192 7.92 3.96 -2.59
N GLY A 193 8.22 4.97 -3.41
CA GLY A 193 9.53 5.23 -3.98
C GLY A 193 9.74 6.72 -4.25
N HIS A 194 10.97 7.12 -4.57
CA HIS A 194 11.33 8.51 -4.83
C HIS A 194 11.35 8.84 -6.33
N ILE A 195 11.22 10.13 -6.67
CA ILE A 195 11.41 10.63 -8.04
C ILE A 195 12.70 11.44 -8.10
N THR A 196 13.61 11.01 -8.98
CA THR A 196 14.85 11.70 -9.32
C THR A 196 14.64 12.53 -10.58
N LEU A 197 14.94 13.82 -10.52
CA LEU A 197 14.83 14.77 -11.63
C LEU A 197 16.18 14.92 -12.35
N LYS A 198 16.16 15.05 -13.68
CA LYS A 198 17.32 15.32 -14.56
C LYS A 198 17.00 16.45 -15.55
#